data_AF-A0A928TPM4-F1
#
_entry.id   AF-A0A928TPM4-F1
#
_cell.length_a   1.000
_cell.length_b   1.000
_cell.length_c   1.000
_cell.angle_alpha   90.00
_cell.angle_beta   90.00
_cell.angle_gamma   90.00
#
_symmetry.space_group_name_H-M   'P 1'
#
loop_
_entity.id
_entity.type
_entity.pdbx_description
1 polymer ?
#
loop_
_entity_poly.entity_id
_entity_poly.type
_entity_poly.pdbx_seq_one_letter_code
_entity_poly.pdbx_strand_id
1 'polypeptide(L)'
;MYSACERQTIVRKPASRRTLKSDLAKVDAHRIRAHEYKELPALTEEALSRAVVNKGGRPRSENPRKLISIRLPVDVIERWRATGPGWQTRMAERLSKMR
;
A
#
# COMPACT_ATOMS: atom_id res chain seq x y z
N MET A 1 -9.07 12.12 32.97
CA MET A 1 -9.75 10.86 32.61
C MET A 1 -9.60 10.63 31.11
N TYR A 2 -8.51 10.01 30.69
CA TYR A 2 -8.28 9.67 29.27
C TYR A 2 -8.97 8.32 29.00
N SER A 3 -10.10 8.37 28.31
CA SER A 3 -10.89 7.19 27.96
C SER A 3 -10.19 6.36 26.89
N ALA A 4 -10.21 5.04 27.09
CA ALA A 4 -9.51 4.02 26.34
C ALA A 4 -9.64 4.17 24.82
N CYS A 5 -8.50 4.12 24.13
CA CYS A 5 -8.45 3.81 22.71
C CYS A 5 -8.94 2.37 22.54
N GLU A 6 -10.22 2.21 22.18
CA GLU A 6 -10.79 0.92 21.80
C GLU A 6 -9.94 0.31 20.69
N ARG A 7 -9.35 -0.84 21.01
CA ARG A 7 -8.46 -1.60 20.13
C ARG A 7 -9.19 -1.90 18.82
N GLN A 8 -8.63 -1.39 17.73
CA GLN A 8 -9.05 -1.68 16.38
C GLN A 8 -9.22 -3.18 16.18
N THR A 9 -10.37 -3.58 15.64
CA THR A 9 -10.62 -4.94 15.19
C THR A 9 -9.56 -5.31 14.16
N ILE A 10 -8.75 -6.32 14.47
CA ILE A 10 -7.78 -6.89 13.53
C ILE A 10 -8.58 -7.49 12.38
N VAL A 11 -8.66 -6.78 11.26
CA VAL A 11 -9.22 -7.32 10.02
C VAL A 11 -8.32 -8.47 9.57
N ARG A 12 -8.78 -9.71 9.77
CA ARG A 12 -8.14 -10.91 9.23
C ARG A 12 -8.37 -10.93 7.71
N LYS A 13 -7.55 -10.20 6.97
CA LYS A 13 -7.49 -10.33 5.51
C LYS A 13 -6.88 -11.69 5.17
N PRO A 14 -7.55 -12.55 4.39
CA PRO A 14 -6.91 -13.74 3.86
C PRO A 14 -5.75 -13.31 2.98
N ALA A 15 -4.59 -13.94 3.17
CA ALA A 15 -3.45 -13.73 2.28
C ALA A 15 -3.88 -14.04 0.84
N SER A 16 -3.64 -13.11 -0.08
CA SER A 16 -3.90 -13.35 -1.49
C SER A 16 -3.11 -14.57 -1.96
N ARG A 17 -3.72 -15.42 -2.79
CA ARG A 17 -3.02 -16.56 -3.40
C ARG A 17 -1.74 -16.07 -4.08
N ARG A 18 -0.63 -16.77 -3.89
CA ARG A 18 0.62 -16.50 -4.62
C ARG A 18 0.33 -16.71 -6.10
N THR A 19 0.25 -15.61 -6.86
CA THR A 19 0.02 -15.63 -8.32
C THR A 19 1.30 -15.86 -9.11
N LEU A 20 2.46 -15.72 -8.45
CA LEU A 20 3.76 -16.02 -9.01
C LEU A 20 3.89 -17.53 -9.21
N LYS A 21 4.05 -17.95 -10.47
CA LYS A 21 4.34 -19.34 -10.86
C LYS A 21 5.78 -19.75 -10.58
N SER A 22 6.64 -18.79 -10.24
CA SER A 22 8.05 -19.03 -9.96
C SER A 22 8.25 -19.67 -8.59
N ASP A 23 9.09 -20.69 -8.53
CA ASP A 23 9.57 -21.26 -7.27
C ASP A 23 10.58 -20.30 -6.62
N LEU A 24 10.08 -19.44 -5.74
CA LEU A 24 10.92 -18.44 -5.07
C LEU A 24 11.93 -19.07 -4.11
N ALA A 25 11.64 -20.24 -3.54
CA ALA A 25 12.57 -20.91 -2.63
C ALA A 25 13.80 -21.41 -3.38
N LYS A 26 13.60 -21.96 -4.58
CA LYS A 26 14.69 -22.36 -5.47
C LYS A 26 15.54 -21.17 -5.93
N VAL A 27 14.91 -20.05 -6.30
CA VAL A 27 15.63 -18.82 -6.71
C VAL A 27 16.47 -18.27 -5.55
N ASP A 28 15.90 -18.22 -4.33
CA ASP A 28 16.59 -17.71 -3.14
C ASP A 28 17.78 -18.59 -2.72
N ALA A 29 17.68 -19.90 -2.93
CA ALA A 29 18.78 -20.84 -2.67
C ALA A 29 19.92 -20.76 -3.70
N HIS A 30 19.71 -20.13 -4.86
CA HIS A 30 20.73 -20.06 -5.92
C HIS A 30 21.87 -19.12 -5.54
N ARG A 31 23.10 -19.65 -5.51
CA ARG A 31 24.31 -18.84 -5.34
C ARG A 31 24.89 -18.49 -6.69
N ILE A 32 24.90 -17.21 -6.97
CA ILE A 32 25.41 -16.61 -8.21
C ILE A 32 26.92 -16.87 -8.35
N ARG A 33 27.34 -17.36 -9.51
CA ARG A 33 28.73 -17.68 -9.89
C ARG A 33 29.21 -16.75 -11.00
N ALA A 34 30.50 -16.41 -11.00
CA ALA A 34 31.07 -15.44 -11.94
C ALA A 34 30.92 -15.81 -13.43
N HIS A 35 30.90 -17.10 -13.78
CA HIS A 35 30.75 -17.50 -15.19
C HIS A 35 29.36 -17.21 -15.76
N GLU A 36 28.34 -17.11 -14.91
CA GLU A 36 26.95 -16.82 -15.32
C GLU A 36 26.83 -15.40 -15.91
N TYR A 37 27.85 -14.57 -15.71
CA TYR A 37 27.89 -13.18 -16.19
C TYR A 37 28.81 -12.96 -17.39
N LYS A 38 29.46 -14.00 -17.92
CA LYS A 38 30.41 -13.85 -19.05
C LYS A 38 29.75 -13.29 -20.32
N GLU A 39 28.47 -13.57 -20.51
CA GLU A 39 27.70 -13.14 -21.68
C GLU A 39 27.01 -11.78 -21.48
N LEU A 40 27.09 -11.18 -20.29
CA LEU A 40 26.48 -9.88 -20.06
C LEU A 40 27.22 -8.79 -20.84
N PRO A 41 26.48 -7.85 -21.47
CA PRO A 41 27.10 -6.70 -22.10
C PRO A 41 27.81 -5.81 -21.06
N ALA A 42 28.90 -5.17 -21.46
CA ALA A 42 29.58 -4.19 -20.64
C ALA A 42 28.65 -3.00 -20.35
N LEU A 43 28.70 -2.49 -19.11
CA LEU A 43 27.96 -1.31 -18.71
C LEU A 43 28.69 -0.05 -19.19
N THR A 44 28.40 0.39 -20.41
CA THR A 44 29.05 1.57 -21.01
C THR A 44 28.39 2.88 -20.60
N GLU A 45 29.10 4.01 -20.75
CA GLU A 45 28.58 5.34 -20.44
C GLU A 45 27.38 5.72 -21.32
N GLU A 46 27.38 5.30 -22.58
CA GLU A 46 26.25 5.48 -23.51
C GLU A 46 25.02 4.69 -23.07
N ALA A 47 25.23 3.50 -22.48
CA ALA A 47 24.16 2.70 -21.92
C ALA A 47 23.57 3.32 -20.64
N LEU A 48 24.39 4.03 -19.87
CA LEU A 48 23.99 4.72 -18.66
C LEU A 48 23.29 6.06 -18.97
N SER A 49 23.79 6.82 -19.94
CA SER A 49 23.21 8.12 -20.32
C SER A 49 21.80 8.01 -20.91
N ARG A 50 21.48 6.90 -21.58
CA ARG A 50 20.12 6.60 -22.06
C ARG A 50 19.19 5.99 -21.00
N ALA A 51 19.70 5.65 -19.81
CA ALA A 51 18.92 4.94 -18.81
C ALA A 51 17.86 5.87 -18.17
N VAL A 52 16.62 5.38 -18.07
CA VAL A 52 15.54 6.08 -17.36
C VAL A 52 15.38 5.47 -15.98
N VAL A 53 15.55 6.29 -14.94
CA VAL A 53 15.30 5.87 -13.56
C VAL A 53 13.79 5.83 -13.32
N ASN A 54 13.19 4.66 -13.54
CA ASN A 54 11.87 4.37 -13.02
C ASN A 54 11.99 4.02 -11.53
N LYS A 55 11.54 4.91 -10.64
CA LYS A 55 11.52 4.66 -9.18
C LYS A 55 10.66 3.45 -8.78
N GLY A 56 9.92 2.88 -9.73
CA GLY A 56 8.97 1.80 -9.48
C GLY A 56 7.87 2.23 -8.50
N GLY A 57 6.97 1.31 -8.18
CA GLY A 57 5.91 1.53 -7.21
C GLY A 57 4.55 1.88 -7.83
N ARG A 58 3.54 1.93 -6.97
CA ARG A 58 2.16 2.25 -7.37
C ARG A 58 2.11 3.70 -7.84
N PRO A 59 1.46 4.01 -8.99
CA PRO A 59 1.16 5.37 -9.38
C PRO A 59 0.52 6.15 -8.23
N ARG A 60 0.97 7.39 -8.02
CA ARG A 60 0.34 8.27 -7.03
C ARG A 60 -1.12 8.49 -7.44
N SER A 61 -2.05 8.31 -6.49
CA SER A 61 -3.44 8.65 -6.74
C SER A 61 -3.58 10.15 -6.93
N GLU A 62 -4.39 10.59 -7.90
CA GLU A 62 -4.64 12.01 -8.15
C GLU A 62 -5.29 12.72 -6.95
N ASN A 63 -6.14 12.01 -6.20
CA ASN A 63 -6.81 12.54 -5.01
C ASN A 63 -6.61 11.61 -3.79
N PRO A 64 -5.44 11.67 -3.13
CA PRO A 64 -5.19 10.87 -1.95
C PRO A 64 -6.00 11.39 -0.76
N ARG A 65 -6.59 10.47 0.03
CA ARG A 65 -7.19 10.83 1.32
C ARG A 65 -6.11 11.39 2.24
N LYS A 66 -6.33 12.59 2.79
CA LYS A 66 -5.44 13.20 3.77
C LYS A 66 -5.88 12.82 5.18
N LEU A 67 -4.94 12.36 6.00
CA LEU A 67 -5.17 12.16 7.42
C LEU A 67 -5.21 13.52 8.11
N ILE A 68 -6.37 13.89 8.63
CA ILE A 68 -6.59 15.15 9.35
C ILE A 68 -7.23 14.87 10.70
N SER A 69 -6.95 15.73 11.68
CA SER A 69 -7.59 15.69 13.00
C SER A 69 -8.77 16.66 13.01
N ILE A 70 -10.00 16.15 12.93
CA ILE A 70 -11.23 16.94 13.06
C ILE A 70 -11.90 16.59 14.40
N ARG A 71 -12.45 17.60 15.09
CA ARG A 71 -13.30 17.39 16.26
C ARG A 71 -14.77 17.32 15.81
N LEU A 72 -15.42 16.22 16.11
CA LEU A 72 -16.85 16.02 15.88
C LEU A 72 -17.56 15.79 17.23
N PRO A 73 -18.83 16.20 17.37
CA PRO A 73 -19.65 15.84 18.52
C PRO A 73 -19.72 14.31 18.70
N VAL A 74 -19.75 13.86 19.96
CA VAL A 74 -19.71 12.42 20.30
C VAL A 74 -20.91 11.67 19.72
N ASP A 75 -22.09 12.26 19.80
CA ASP A 75 -23.34 11.71 19.27
C ASP A 75 -23.28 11.45 17.75
N VAL A 76 -22.58 12.31 17.00
CA VAL A 76 -22.36 12.13 15.57
C VAL A 76 -21.46 10.93 15.33
N ILE A 77 -20.36 10.82 16.07
CA ILE A 77 -19.42 9.69 15.97
C ILE A 77 -20.13 8.37 16.25
N GLU A 78 -20.93 8.30 17.31
CA GLU A 78 -21.67 7.09 17.68
C GLU A 78 -22.69 6.67 16.61
N ARG A 79 -23.46 7.63 16.07
CA ARG A 79 -24.37 7.35 14.95
C ARG A 79 -23.65 6.75 13.74
N TRP A 80 -22.47 7.26 13.42
CA TRP A 80 -21.69 6.72 12.31
C TRP A 80 -21.08 5.36 12.66
N ARG A 81 -20.52 5.16 13.86
CA ARG A 81 -20.00 3.85 14.32
C ARG A 81 -21.07 2.76 14.27
N ALA A 82 -22.31 3.09 14.63
CA ALA A 82 -23.45 2.17 14.57
C ALA A 82 -23.74 1.66 13.14
N THR A 83 -23.29 2.35 12.09
CA THR A 83 -23.41 1.86 10.70
C THR A 83 -22.49 0.65 10.41
N GLY A 84 -21.58 0.30 11.34
CA GLY A 84 -20.70 -0.86 11.25
C GLY A 84 -19.32 -0.55 10.64
N PRO A 85 -18.52 -1.59 10.32
CA PRO A 85 -17.21 -1.44 9.72
C PRO A 85 -17.23 -0.56 8.47
N GLY A 86 -16.21 0.29 8.30
CA GLY A 86 -16.11 1.20 7.16
C GLY A 86 -16.93 2.49 7.28
N TRP A 87 -17.46 2.82 8.46
CA TRP A 87 -18.25 4.04 8.67
C TRP A 87 -17.51 5.33 8.31
N GLN A 88 -16.20 5.41 8.52
CA GLN A 88 -15.38 6.57 8.13
C GLN A 88 -15.35 6.77 6.61
N THR A 89 -15.31 5.68 5.84
CA THR A 89 -15.36 5.71 4.38
C THR A 89 -16.72 6.23 3.92
N ARG A 90 -17.82 5.70 4.49
CA ARG A 90 -19.18 6.15 4.20
C ARG A 90 -19.40 7.63 4.57
N MET A 91 -18.88 8.09 5.70
CA MET A 91 -18.92 9.50 6.10
C MET A 91 -18.21 10.38 5.06
N ALA A 92 -16.99 10.01 4.65
CA ALA A 92 -16.24 10.77 3.65
C ALA A 92 -16.95 10.82 2.28
N GLU A 93 -17.56 9.73 1.85
CA GLU A 93 -18.36 9.69 0.60
C GLU A 93 -19.58 10.60 0.69
N ARG A 94 -20.24 10.66 1.85
CA ARG A 94 -21.38 11.56 2.08
C ARG A 94 -20.94 13.02 2.01
N LEU A 95 -19.83 13.37 2.68
CA LEU A 95 -19.26 14.72 2.65
C LEU A 95 -18.84 15.15 1.24
N SER A 96 -18.29 14.23 0.44
CA SER A 96 -17.90 14.52 -0.94
C SER A 96 -19.08 14.84 -1.87
N LYS A 97 -20.30 14.40 -1.51
CA LYS A 97 -21.52 14.65 -2.29
C LYS A 97 -22.24 15.94 -1.90
N MET A 98 -21.85 16.58 -0.79
CA MET A 98 -22.46 17.81 -0.28
C MET A 98 -21.94 19.08 -0.99
N ARG A 99 -21.66 18.97 -2.29
CA ARG A 99 -21.19 20.10 -3.10
C ARG A 99 -22.35 20.84 -3.74
#